data_AF-A0AA85BS94-F1
#
_entry.id   AF-A0AA85BS94-F1
#
_cell.length_a   1.000
_cell.length_b   1.000
_cell.length_c   1.000
_cell.angle_alpha   90.00
_cell.angle_beta   90.00
_cell.angle_gamma   90.00
#
_symmetry.space_group_name_H-M   'P 1'
#
loop_
_entity.id
_entity.type
_entity.pdbx_description
1 polymer ?
#
loop_
_entity_poly.entity_id
_entity_poly.type
_entity_poly.pdbx_seq_one_letter_code
_entity_poly.pdbx_strand_id
1 'polypeptide(L)'
;MYELLEYEASILVDIHHESSLLVLADGLGMDTIIYNTLRLHSDPHNLVLVSNYRLPEARFLTGILEKNGIIHSPGIITAEVNNKEREAIYKRGGVVFVSSRILVVDLLMERMPATLVSGVLILRAHELHEACQDSFAIQLLRERNPQLFIKAFSDNSLSLTSGYNHAERIMLQLGISKLVLWPRFNMQVVSCLNESQPDVEEVRVKLTSEMIICQSCILDLMKASLKELCDQNPTLNTDDLTLEKALLPNFDSLVSLYVDPLWNQLSSVSRRLVGDISSLRRLLHLLIEGDAVNFLTNMEGLRQAALAS
;
A
#
# COMPACT_ATOMS: atom_id res chain seq x y z
N MET A 1 25.27 -8.64 -8.77
CA MET A 1 25.19 -9.17 -7.40
C MET A 1 24.87 -7.98 -6.53
N TYR A 2 23.66 -7.90 -5.97
CA TYR A 2 23.36 -6.83 -5.03
C TYR A 2 23.92 -7.25 -3.68
N GLU A 3 25.00 -6.60 -3.28
CA GLU A 3 25.53 -6.72 -1.93
C GLU A 3 24.52 -6.07 -0.98
N LEU A 4 24.15 -6.79 0.08
CA LEU A 4 23.20 -6.28 1.07
C LEU A 4 23.88 -5.19 1.88
N LEU A 5 23.17 -4.07 2.07
CA LEU A 5 23.59 -3.04 3.00
C LEU A 5 23.49 -3.57 4.44
N GLU A 6 24.28 -3.03 5.36
CA GLU A 6 24.34 -3.52 6.74
C GLU A 6 22.99 -3.48 7.46
N TYR A 7 22.20 -2.42 7.21
CA TYR A 7 20.85 -2.32 7.78
C TYR A 7 19.89 -3.35 7.16
N GLU A 8 20.03 -3.67 5.86
CA GLU A 8 19.21 -4.69 5.19
C GLU A 8 19.51 -6.09 5.74
N ALA A 9 20.79 -6.39 5.98
CA ALA A 9 21.20 -7.63 6.64
C ALA A 9 20.62 -7.73 8.07
N SER A 10 20.63 -6.63 8.82
CA SER A 10 20.05 -6.57 10.16
C SER A 10 18.53 -6.80 10.14
N ILE A 11 17.82 -6.20 9.19
CA ILE A 11 16.38 -6.44 8.97
C ILE A 11 16.10 -7.92 8.75
N LEU A 12 16.87 -8.58 7.87
CA LEU A 12 16.68 -10.00 7.55
C LEU A 12 16.87 -10.90 8.78
N VAL A 13 17.79 -10.57 9.68
CA VAL A 13 18.00 -11.28 10.95
C VAL A 13 16.80 -11.08 11.88
N ASP A 14 16.31 -9.85 12.03
CA ASP A 14 15.17 -9.52 12.91
C ASP A 14 13.88 -10.26 12.53
N ILE A 15 13.66 -10.44 11.23
CA ILE A 15 12.48 -11.12 10.71
C ILE A 15 12.67 -12.62 10.55
N HIS A 16 13.86 -13.19 10.77
CA HIS A 16 14.19 -14.56 10.36
C HIS A 16 13.32 -15.64 11.04
N HIS A 17 13.25 -15.63 12.38
CA HIS A 17 12.70 -16.75 13.16
C HIS A 17 11.20 -16.67 13.44
N GLU A 18 10.68 -15.48 13.76
CA GLU A 18 9.32 -15.32 14.25
C GLU A 18 8.38 -14.78 13.16
N SER A 19 7.09 -15.12 13.29
CA SER A 19 6.07 -14.47 12.47
C SER A 19 6.03 -12.98 12.82
N SER A 20 6.21 -12.12 11.83
CA SER A 20 6.36 -10.68 12.06
C SER A 20 5.70 -9.83 10.98
N LEU A 21 5.27 -8.64 11.39
CA LEU A 21 4.87 -7.55 10.49
C LEU A 21 6.06 -6.59 10.40
N LEU A 22 6.74 -6.59 9.26
CA LEU A 22 7.81 -5.65 8.96
C LEU A 22 7.22 -4.38 8.34
N VAL A 23 7.45 -3.26 9.01
CA VAL A 23 7.14 -1.92 8.50
C VAL A 23 8.44 -1.17 8.25
N LEU A 24 8.80 -1.04 6.98
CA LEU A 24 9.93 -0.20 6.56
C LEU A 24 9.41 1.20 6.27
N ALA A 25 10.25 2.21 6.47
CA ALA A 25 9.99 3.49 5.84
C ALA A 25 10.12 3.36 4.32
N ASP A 26 9.27 4.10 3.61
CA ASP A 26 9.28 4.17 2.15
C ASP A 26 10.70 4.45 1.62
N GLY A 27 11.06 3.85 0.49
CA GLY A 27 12.36 4.01 -0.16
C GLY A 27 13.56 3.30 0.50
N LEU A 28 13.39 2.55 1.60
CA LEU A 28 14.50 1.79 2.22
C LEU A 28 14.80 0.42 1.57
N GLY A 29 14.25 0.14 0.38
CA GLY A 29 14.56 -1.08 -0.37
C GLY A 29 13.78 -2.34 0.04
N MET A 30 12.47 -2.21 0.28
CA MET A 30 11.60 -3.36 0.62
C MET A 30 11.73 -4.52 -0.38
N ASP A 31 11.82 -4.22 -1.67
CA ASP A 31 11.99 -5.22 -2.72
C ASP A 31 13.26 -6.06 -2.53
N THR A 32 14.36 -5.47 -2.04
CA THR A 32 15.61 -6.18 -1.72
C THR A 32 15.39 -7.17 -0.59
N ILE A 33 14.67 -6.78 0.46
CA ILE A 33 14.36 -7.63 1.62
C ILE A 33 13.46 -8.79 1.19
N ILE A 34 12.42 -8.50 0.39
CA ILE A 34 11.52 -9.52 -0.16
C ILE A 34 12.31 -10.48 -1.04
N TYR A 35 13.11 -9.97 -1.98
CA TYR A 35 13.94 -10.78 -2.88
C TYR A 35 14.84 -11.77 -2.11
N ASN A 36 15.55 -11.29 -1.09
CA ASN A 36 16.44 -12.15 -0.30
C ASN A 36 15.67 -13.17 0.55
N THR A 37 14.49 -12.79 1.06
CA THR A 37 13.58 -13.72 1.75
C THR A 37 13.08 -14.81 0.80
N LEU A 38 12.67 -14.47 -0.42
CA LEU A 38 12.25 -15.44 -1.44
C LEU A 38 13.41 -16.37 -1.82
N ARG A 39 14.61 -15.81 -2.03
CA ARG A 39 15.82 -16.56 -2.35
C ARG A 39 16.15 -17.59 -1.27
N LEU A 40 16.05 -17.22 0.01
CA LEU A 40 16.30 -18.12 1.14
C LEU A 40 15.34 -19.33 1.14
N HIS A 41 14.10 -19.13 0.72
CA HIS A 41 13.05 -20.16 0.71
C HIS A 41 12.86 -20.84 -0.66
N SER A 42 13.71 -20.57 -1.65
CA SER A 42 13.66 -21.18 -2.98
C SER A 42 14.28 -22.59 -3.00
N ASP A 43 13.80 -23.46 -2.11
CA ASP A 43 14.20 -24.87 -1.98
C ASP A 43 12.97 -25.77 -2.13
N PRO A 44 13.05 -26.93 -2.82
CA PRO A 44 11.91 -27.80 -3.08
C PRO A 44 11.37 -28.49 -1.82
N HIS A 45 12.14 -28.57 -0.73
CA HIS A 45 11.68 -29.10 0.55
C HIS A 45 10.86 -28.09 1.35
N ASN A 46 10.90 -26.82 0.97
CA ASN A 46 10.07 -25.78 1.53
C ASN A 46 8.87 -25.53 0.62
N LEU A 47 7.74 -25.11 1.19
CA LEU A 47 6.63 -24.56 0.42
C LEU A 47 6.25 -23.22 1.04
N VAL A 48 6.62 -22.13 0.38
CA VAL A 48 6.33 -20.77 0.86
C VAL A 48 5.39 -20.09 -0.12
N LEU A 49 4.25 -19.66 0.40
CA LEU A 49 3.22 -18.98 -0.38
C LEU A 49 3.43 -17.48 -0.33
N VAL A 50 3.29 -16.80 -1.47
CA VAL A 50 3.30 -15.33 -1.54
C VAL A 50 1.92 -14.87 -1.94
N SER A 51 1.30 -14.07 -1.08
CA SER A 51 -0.04 -13.50 -1.29
C SER A 51 -0.02 -11.97 -1.30
N ASN A 52 -1.15 -11.40 -1.72
CA ASN A 52 -1.36 -9.97 -1.90
C ASN A 52 -0.20 -9.30 -2.68
N TYR A 53 0.18 -9.85 -3.83
CA TYR A 53 1.22 -9.34 -4.73
C TYR A 53 0.60 -8.74 -6.02
N ARG A 54 1.35 -7.88 -6.72
CA ARG A 54 0.96 -7.41 -8.07
C ARG A 54 1.61 -8.30 -9.12
N LEU A 55 0.87 -8.66 -10.18
CA LEU A 55 1.40 -9.57 -11.20
C LEU A 55 2.72 -9.09 -11.87
N PRO A 56 2.90 -7.79 -12.18
CA PRO A 56 4.18 -7.27 -12.67
C PRO A 56 5.33 -7.45 -11.66
N GLU A 57 5.07 -7.22 -10.38
CA GLU A 57 6.04 -7.38 -9.28
C GLU A 57 6.47 -8.85 -9.13
N ALA A 58 5.52 -9.78 -9.11
CA ALA A 58 5.85 -11.22 -9.07
C ALA A 58 6.68 -11.67 -10.27
N ARG A 59 6.36 -11.19 -11.48
CA ARG A 59 7.14 -11.48 -12.70
C ARG A 59 8.55 -10.89 -12.63
N PHE A 60 8.69 -9.66 -12.12
CA PHE A 60 9.97 -9.00 -11.94
C PHE A 60 10.86 -9.76 -10.95
N LEU A 61 10.33 -10.07 -9.76
CA LEU A 61 11.06 -10.83 -8.74
C LEU A 61 11.46 -12.22 -9.25
N THR A 62 10.54 -12.93 -9.91
CA THR A 62 10.83 -14.25 -10.52
C THR A 62 11.94 -14.15 -11.57
N GLY A 63 11.88 -13.15 -12.46
CA GLY A 63 12.90 -12.96 -13.49
C GLY A 63 14.28 -12.59 -12.94
N ILE A 64 14.35 -11.85 -11.83
CA ILE A 64 15.62 -11.56 -11.14
C ILE A 64 16.18 -12.82 -10.45
N LEU A 65 15.31 -13.59 -9.79
CA LEU A 65 15.70 -14.84 -9.12
C LEU A 65 16.27 -15.85 -10.14
N GLU A 66 15.64 -15.98 -11.32
CA GLU A 66 16.12 -16.82 -12.42
C GLU A 66 17.47 -16.35 -12.98
N LYS A 67 17.61 -15.04 -13.24
CA LYS A 67 18.88 -14.45 -13.74
C LYS A 67 20.05 -14.66 -12.77
N ASN A 68 19.76 -14.72 -11.47
CA ASN A 68 20.76 -14.97 -10.44
C ASN A 68 21.00 -16.48 -10.17
N GLY A 69 20.50 -17.35 -11.05
CA GLY A 69 20.87 -18.78 -11.07
C GLY A 69 20.19 -19.62 -9.99
N ILE A 70 19.00 -19.24 -9.52
CA ILE A 70 18.23 -20.09 -8.62
C ILE A 70 17.82 -21.38 -9.33
N ILE A 71 18.00 -22.51 -8.62
CA ILE A 71 17.71 -23.85 -9.11
C ILE A 71 16.20 -24.07 -9.28
N HIS A 72 15.38 -23.50 -8.39
CA HIS A 72 13.93 -23.64 -8.36
C HIS A 72 13.22 -22.30 -8.49
N SER A 73 12.81 -21.97 -9.73
CA SER A 73 12.11 -20.72 -10.01
C SER A 73 10.74 -20.68 -9.31
N PRO A 74 10.35 -19.54 -8.72
CA PRO A 74 9.02 -19.35 -8.14
C PRO A 74 7.89 -19.71 -9.12
N GLY A 75 6.89 -20.44 -8.62
CA GLY A 75 5.65 -20.67 -9.37
C GLY A 75 4.74 -19.45 -9.32
N ILE A 76 4.06 -19.11 -10.41
CA ILE A 76 3.01 -18.08 -10.41
C ILE A 76 1.69 -18.72 -10.82
N ILE A 77 0.74 -18.75 -9.90
CA ILE A 77 -0.60 -19.30 -10.12
C ILE A 77 -1.57 -18.16 -10.44
N THR A 78 -2.01 -18.11 -11.69
CA THR A 78 -3.07 -17.22 -12.16
C THR A 78 -4.37 -17.98 -12.38
N ALA A 79 -5.46 -17.26 -12.71
CA ALA A 79 -6.74 -17.88 -13.03
C ALA A 79 -6.69 -18.80 -14.26
N GLU A 80 -5.71 -18.61 -15.14
CA GLU A 80 -5.53 -19.37 -16.39
C GLU A 80 -4.89 -20.75 -16.16
N VAL A 81 -4.14 -20.92 -15.08
CA VAL A 81 -3.50 -22.20 -14.74
C VAL A 81 -4.57 -23.19 -14.32
N ASN A 82 -4.59 -24.38 -14.93
CA ASN A 82 -5.61 -25.39 -14.65
C ASN A 82 -5.36 -26.10 -13.30
N ASN A 83 -6.37 -26.81 -12.79
CA ASN A 83 -6.30 -27.42 -11.46
C ASN A 83 -5.16 -28.44 -11.30
N LYS A 84 -4.87 -29.25 -12.35
CA LYS A 84 -3.81 -30.28 -12.30
C LYS A 84 -2.42 -29.64 -12.26
N GLU A 85 -2.22 -28.57 -13.03
CA GLU A 85 -0.98 -27.80 -13.03
C GLU A 85 -0.76 -27.09 -11.69
N ARG A 86 -1.81 -26.52 -11.07
CA ARG A 86 -1.71 -25.92 -9.73
C ARG A 86 -1.23 -26.93 -8.70
N GLU A 87 -1.86 -28.11 -8.67
CA GLU A 87 -1.46 -29.19 -7.77
C GLU A 87 0.00 -29.62 -8.00
N ALA A 88 0.44 -29.72 -9.25
CA ALA A 88 1.84 -29.99 -9.59
C ALA A 88 2.79 -28.88 -9.10
N ILE A 89 2.41 -27.60 -9.23
CA ILE A 89 3.20 -26.46 -8.74
C ILE A 89 3.33 -26.51 -7.21
N TYR A 90 2.25 -26.78 -6.47
CA TYR A 90 2.34 -26.91 -5.01
C TYR A 90 3.20 -28.11 -4.58
N LYS A 91 3.07 -29.25 -5.26
CA LYS A 91 3.85 -30.46 -4.95
C LYS A 91 5.33 -30.34 -5.30
N ARG A 92 5.68 -29.48 -6.27
CA ARG A 92 7.07 -29.19 -6.63
C ARG A 92 7.83 -28.51 -5.49
N GLY A 93 7.12 -27.80 -4.60
CA GLY A 93 7.73 -26.98 -3.57
C GLY A 93 8.39 -25.72 -4.11
N GLY A 94 9.13 -25.05 -3.24
CA GLY A 94 9.70 -23.73 -3.42
C GLY A 94 8.71 -22.60 -3.10
N VAL A 95 8.96 -21.45 -3.72
CA VAL A 95 8.14 -20.25 -3.59
C VAL A 95 7.00 -20.31 -4.60
N VAL A 96 5.77 -20.00 -4.16
CA VAL A 96 4.59 -19.97 -5.04
C VAL A 96 3.79 -18.69 -4.81
N PHE A 97 3.72 -17.84 -5.83
CA PHE A 97 2.83 -16.69 -5.90
C PHE A 97 1.41 -17.15 -6.22
N VAL A 98 0.46 -16.90 -5.32
CA VAL A 98 -0.95 -17.28 -5.48
C VAL A 98 -1.86 -16.17 -4.97
N SER A 99 -2.93 -15.86 -5.71
CA SER A 99 -3.90 -14.86 -5.24
C SER A 99 -4.77 -15.42 -4.11
N SER A 100 -5.19 -14.56 -3.19
CA SER A 100 -5.98 -14.93 -2.00
C SER A 100 -7.23 -15.74 -2.37
N ARG A 101 -7.93 -15.36 -3.45
CA ARG A 101 -9.11 -16.07 -3.95
C ARG A 101 -8.79 -17.52 -4.38
N ILE A 102 -7.70 -17.70 -5.13
CA ILE A 102 -7.30 -19.04 -5.60
C ILE A 102 -6.85 -19.88 -4.40
N LEU A 103 -6.05 -19.29 -3.51
CA LEU A 103 -5.54 -19.95 -2.32
C LEU A 103 -6.68 -20.49 -1.44
N VAL A 104 -7.70 -19.68 -1.16
CA VAL A 104 -8.87 -20.13 -0.38
C VAL A 104 -9.56 -21.32 -1.05
N VAL A 105 -9.83 -21.24 -2.36
CA VAL A 105 -10.50 -22.33 -3.09
C VAL A 105 -9.65 -23.60 -3.07
N ASP A 106 -8.34 -23.50 -3.31
CA ASP A 106 -7.45 -24.65 -3.36
C ASP A 106 -7.27 -25.29 -1.96
N LEU A 107 -7.32 -24.51 -0.88
CA LEU A 107 -7.31 -25.01 0.50
C LEU A 107 -8.61 -25.76 0.85
N LEU A 108 -9.77 -25.18 0.52
CA LEU A 108 -11.08 -25.79 0.77
C LEU A 108 -11.28 -27.08 -0.03
N MET A 109 -10.75 -27.12 -1.26
CA MET A 109 -10.82 -28.28 -2.14
C MET A 109 -9.67 -29.28 -1.90
N GLU A 110 -8.83 -29.04 -0.88
CA GLU A 110 -7.71 -29.91 -0.48
C GLU A 110 -6.72 -30.23 -1.62
N ARG A 111 -6.51 -29.28 -2.53
CA ARG A 111 -5.66 -29.45 -3.72
C ARG A 111 -4.17 -29.29 -3.44
N MET A 112 -3.83 -28.76 -2.27
CA MET A 112 -2.46 -28.54 -1.85
C MET A 112 -2.20 -29.14 -0.47
N PRO A 113 -0.98 -29.64 -0.20
CA PRO A 113 -0.64 -30.20 1.09
C PRO A 113 -0.44 -29.08 2.13
N ALA A 114 -1.53 -28.60 2.73
CA ALA A 114 -1.52 -27.51 3.70
C ALA A 114 -0.59 -27.77 4.90
N THR A 115 -0.43 -29.04 5.30
CA THR A 115 0.47 -29.46 6.39
C THR A 115 1.95 -29.30 6.07
N LEU A 116 2.31 -29.22 4.78
CA LEU A 116 3.69 -29.07 4.31
C LEU A 116 4.05 -27.61 3.98
N VAL A 117 3.10 -26.67 4.12
CA VAL A 117 3.37 -25.25 3.90
C VAL A 117 4.28 -24.74 5.01
N SER A 118 5.52 -24.38 4.66
CA SER A 118 6.50 -23.86 5.60
C SER A 118 6.12 -22.47 6.13
N GLY A 119 5.57 -21.62 5.27
CA GLY A 119 5.14 -20.28 5.68
C GLY A 119 4.44 -19.48 4.58
N VAL A 120 3.96 -18.30 4.96
CA VAL A 120 3.26 -17.36 4.09
C VAL A 120 3.93 -15.99 4.15
N LEU A 121 4.25 -15.43 2.99
CA LEU A 121 4.69 -14.05 2.81
C LEU A 121 3.52 -13.23 2.29
N ILE A 122 3.22 -12.12 2.94
CA ILE A 122 2.13 -11.23 2.57
C ILE A 122 2.73 -9.89 2.19
N LEU A 123 2.58 -9.50 0.94
CA LEU A 123 3.03 -8.19 0.48
C LEU A 123 1.95 -7.14 0.72
N ARG A 124 2.35 -5.86 0.78
CA ARG A 124 1.46 -4.69 0.97
C ARG A 124 0.42 -4.91 2.07
N ALA A 125 0.88 -5.30 3.26
CA ALA A 125 0.00 -5.61 4.38
C ALA A 125 -0.92 -4.45 4.78
N HIS A 126 -0.54 -3.20 4.47
CA HIS A 126 -1.37 -2.01 4.68
C HIS A 126 -2.66 -1.98 3.86
N GLU A 127 -2.73 -2.68 2.73
CA GLU A 127 -3.92 -2.81 1.87
C GLU A 127 -4.93 -3.83 2.42
N LEU A 128 -4.59 -4.59 3.46
CA LEU A 128 -5.49 -5.60 4.02
C LEU A 128 -6.63 -4.96 4.82
N HIS A 129 -7.85 -5.46 4.60
CA HIS A 129 -9.06 -5.07 5.32
C HIS A 129 -9.54 -6.19 6.25
N GLU A 130 -10.47 -5.89 7.17
CA GLU A 130 -10.91 -6.87 8.18
C GLU A 130 -11.49 -8.17 7.61
N ALA A 131 -12.22 -8.07 6.51
CA ALA A 131 -12.83 -9.21 5.83
C ALA A 131 -12.05 -9.61 4.57
N CYS A 132 -10.72 -9.50 4.59
CA CYS A 132 -9.90 -9.92 3.46
C CYS A 132 -9.85 -11.46 3.34
N GLN A 133 -9.67 -11.95 2.11
CA GLN A 133 -9.58 -13.39 1.85
C GLN A 133 -8.27 -13.99 2.39
N ASP A 134 -7.23 -13.17 2.55
CA ASP A 134 -5.95 -13.56 3.12
C ASP A 134 -6.06 -14.00 4.58
N SER A 135 -6.81 -13.27 5.41
CA SER A 135 -7.01 -13.64 6.83
C SER A 135 -7.71 -14.99 6.94
N PHE A 136 -8.71 -15.24 6.09
CA PHE A 136 -9.40 -16.53 6.03
C PHE A 136 -8.50 -17.67 5.55
N ALA A 137 -7.70 -17.45 4.49
CA ALA A 137 -6.74 -18.45 4.02
C ALA A 137 -5.72 -18.82 5.10
N ILE A 138 -5.24 -17.83 5.85
CA ILE A 138 -4.29 -18.01 6.94
C ILE A 138 -4.91 -18.77 8.11
N GLN A 139 -6.16 -18.47 8.46
CA GLN A 139 -6.88 -19.22 9.48
C GLN A 139 -6.97 -20.71 9.10
N LEU A 140 -7.40 -21.02 7.87
CA LEU A 140 -7.46 -22.40 7.36
C LEU A 140 -6.09 -23.09 7.36
N LEU A 141 -5.02 -22.37 7.00
CA LEU A 141 -3.67 -22.90 7.02
C LEU A 141 -3.20 -23.21 8.43
N ARG A 142 -3.47 -22.33 9.42
CA ARG A 142 -3.08 -22.55 10.81
C ARG A 142 -3.82 -23.69 11.48
N GLU A 143 -5.09 -23.89 11.17
CA GLU A 143 -5.87 -25.03 11.65
C GLU A 143 -5.21 -26.35 11.27
N ARG A 144 -4.58 -26.41 10.10
CA ARG A 144 -3.90 -27.61 9.56
C ARG A 144 -2.40 -27.66 9.89
N ASN A 145 -1.74 -26.51 10.00
CA ASN A 145 -0.32 -26.37 10.31
C ASN A 145 -0.06 -25.22 11.31
N PRO A 146 -0.03 -25.49 12.63
CA PRO A 146 0.17 -24.45 13.64
C PRO A 146 1.60 -23.91 13.68
N GLN A 147 2.57 -24.60 13.07
CA GLN A 147 3.99 -24.20 13.07
C GLN A 147 4.37 -23.31 11.88
N LEU A 148 3.41 -22.96 11.01
CA LEU A 148 3.69 -22.11 9.85
C LEU A 148 4.12 -20.71 10.28
N PHE A 149 5.17 -20.17 9.65
CA PHE A 149 5.57 -18.78 9.88
C PHE A 149 4.82 -17.82 8.94
N ILE A 150 4.54 -16.61 9.39
CA ILE A 150 3.92 -15.55 8.58
C ILE A 150 4.80 -14.31 8.60
N LYS A 151 5.21 -13.83 7.43
CA LYS A 151 5.93 -12.55 7.31
C LYS A 151 5.10 -11.61 6.46
N ALA A 152 4.63 -10.54 7.09
CA ALA A 152 3.88 -9.50 6.43
C ALA A 152 4.78 -8.28 6.20
N PHE A 153 4.72 -7.69 5.00
CA PHE A 153 5.59 -6.60 4.58
C PHE A 153 4.75 -5.35 4.26
N SER A 154 5.20 -4.19 4.75
CA SER A 154 4.62 -2.89 4.40
C SER A 154 5.68 -1.80 4.40
N ASP A 155 5.65 -0.94 3.38
CA ASP A 155 6.45 0.27 3.23
C ASP A 155 5.62 1.55 3.45
N ASN A 156 4.30 1.41 3.59
CA ASN A 156 3.37 2.52 3.80
C ASN A 156 2.92 2.59 5.27
N SER A 157 3.73 3.27 6.10
CA SER A 157 3.41 3.48 7.51
C SER A 157 2.17 4.37 7.71
N LEU A 158 1.95 5.35 6.82
CA LEU A 158 0.81 6.28 6.91
C LEU A 158 -0.52 5.54 6.80
N SER A 159 -0.63 4.60 5.86
CA SER A 159 -1.82 3.76 5.72
C SER A 159 -2.04 2.87 6.94
N LEU A 160 -0.97 2.35 7.57
CA LEU A 160 -1.06 1.56 8.81
C LEU A 160 -1.49 2.38 10.03
N THR A 161 -1.27 3.69 10.02
CA THR A 161 -1.75 4.61 11.06
C THR A 161 -3.13 5.20 10.76
N SER A 162 -3.69 4.94 9.57
CA SER A 162 -5.00 5.49 9.20
C SER A 162 -6.13 4.74 9.90
N GLY A 163 -7.12 5.49 10.39
CA GLY A 163 -8.23 4.95 11.18
C GLY A 163 -7.84 4.47 12.58
N TYR A 164 -8.70 3.66 13.20
CA TYR A 164 -8.50 3.19 14.57
C TYR A 164 -7.74 1.85 14.60
N ASN A 165 -6.55 1.83 15.20
CA ASN A 165 -5.74 0.64 15.46
C ASN A 165 -5.54 -0.33 14.26
N HIS A 166 -5.36 0.21 13.03
CA HIS A 166 -5.28 -0.61 11.82
C HIS A 166 -4.16 -1.66 11.85
N ALA A 167 -2.95 -1.27 12.26
CA ALA A 167 -1.82 -2.20 12.40
C ALA A 167 -2.12 -3.36 13.37
N GLU A 168 -2.74 -3.06 14.53
CA GLU A 168 -3.12 -4.07 15.51
C GLU A 168 -4.17 -5.05 14.94
N ARG A 169 -5.16 -4.54 14.21
CA ARG A 169 -6.19 -5.36 13.58
C ARG A 169 -5.61 -6.32 12.55
N ILE A 170 -4.68 -5.83 11.70
CA ILE A 170 -3.95 -6.67 10.75
C ILE A 170 -3.15 -7.75 11.50
N MET A 171 -2.40 -7.37 12.55
CA MET A 171 -1.63 -8.33 13.34
C MET A 171 -2.52 -9.41 13.98
N LEU A 172 -3.67 -9.04 14.54
CA LEU A 172 -4.63 -9.99 15.12
C LEU A 172 -5.20 -10.94 14.07
N GLN A 173 -5.62 -10.42 12.92
CA GLN A 173 -6.16 -11.23 11.81
C GLN A 173 -5.12 -12.20 11.24
N LEU A 174 -3.90 -11.71 11.10
CA LEU A 174 -2.78 -12.50 10.65
C LEU A 174 -2.17 -13.33 11.78
N GLY A 175 -2.64 -13.27 13.03
CA GLY A 175 -2.09 -13.96 14.19
C GLY A 175 -0.58 -13.74 14.40
N ILE A 176 -0.10 -12.52 14.12
CA ILE A 176 1.28 -12.09 14.27
C ILE A 176 1.43 -11.38 15.62
N SER A 177 2.44 -11.74 16.40
CA SER A 177 2.72 -11.11 17.70
C SER A 177 3.82 -10.04 17.65
N LYS A 178 4.72 -10.11 16.66
CA LYS A 178 5.88 -9.22 16.56
C LYS A 178 5.69 -8.15 15.48
N LEU A 179 5.80 -6.88 15.88
CA LEU A 179 5.90 -5.74 14.98
C LEU A 179 7.36 -5.30 14.89
N VAL A 180 7.90 -5.22 13.67
CA VAL A 180 9.28 -4.81 13.41
C VAL A 180 9.25 -3.50 12.64
N LEU A 181 9.79 -2.44 13.23
CA LEU A 181 9.75 -1.08 12.67
C LEU A 181 11.16 -0.62 12.28
N TRP A 182 11.32 -0.19 11.02
CA TRP A 182 12.56 0.36 10.51
C TRP A 182 12.33 1.74 9.88
N PRO A 183 12.30 2.79 10.71
CA PRO A 183 12.20 4.15 10.22
C PRO A 183 13.53 4.64 9.62
N ARG A 184 13.48 5.69 8.78
CA ARG A 184 14.70 6.30 8.19
C ARG A 184 15.68 6.88 9.22
N PHE A 185 15.18 7.22 10.42
CA PHE A 185 16.01 7.74 11.52
C PHE A 185 16.61 6.63 12.41
N ASN A 186 16.43 5.35 12.07
CA ASN A 186 17.12 4.25 12.75
C ASN A 186 18.65 4.46 12.62
N MET A 187 19.38 4.29 13.72
CA MET A 187 20.82 4.57 13.78
C MET A 187 21.62 3.82 12.71
N GLN A 188 21.29 2.56 12.41
CA GLN A 188 22.00 1.76 11.40
C GLN A 188 21.69 2.25 9.98
N VAL A 189 20.44 2.61 9.71
CA VAL A 189 20.02 3.19 8.43
C VAL A 189 20.72 4.52 8.20
N VAL A 190 20.71 5.39 9.20
CA VAL A 190 21.38 6.70 9.14
C VAL A 190 22.89 6.54 8.95
N SER A 191 23.53 5.64 9.70
CA SER A 191 24.97 5.39 9.56
C SER A 191 25.34 4.98 8.15
N CYS A 192 24.63 3.99 7.59
CA CYS A 192 24.89 3.47 6.25
C CYS A 192 24.62 4.51 5.14
N LEU A 193 23.49 5.24 5.21
CA LEU A 193 23.14 6.23 4.19
C LEU A 193 23.99 7.51 4.26
N ASN A 194 24.57 7.82 5.43
CA ASN A 194 25.46 8.97 5.58
C ASN A 194 26.83 8.77 4.92
N GLU A 195 27.24 7.54 4.64
CA GLU A 195 28.52 7.24 3.97
C GLU A 195 28.54 7.70 2.51
N SER A 196 27.37 7.76 1.87
CA SER A 196 27.24 8.10 0.44
C SER A 196 25.97 8.90 0.19
N GLN A 197 25.99 10.17 0.59
CA GLN A 197 24.89 11.09 0.32
C GLN A 197 25.04 11.72 -1.08
N PRO A 198 23.94 11.83 -1.86
CA PRO A 198 23.96 12.57 -3.11
C PRO A 198 24.09 14.08 -2.83
N ASP A 199 24.80 14.80 -3.71
CA ASP A 199 24.82 16.27 -3.68
C ASP A 199 23.46 16.82 -4.12
N VAL A 200 22.84 17.63 -3.27
CA VAL A 200 21.52 18.24 -3.52
C VAL A 200 21.67 19.76 -3.65
N GLU A 201 21.32 20.30 -4.82
CA GLU A 201 21.23 21.73 -5.05
C GLU A 201 19.76 22.19 -4.98
N GLU A 202 19.41 23.00 -3.97
CA GLU A 202 18.06 23.54 -3.81
C GLU A 202 17.86 24.81 -4.65
N VAL A 203 17.12 24.70 -5.75
CA VAL A 203 16.74 25.85 -6.60
C VAL A 203 15.34 26.32 -6.24
N ARG A 204 15.24 27.52 -5.67
CA ARG A 204 13.96 28.13 -5.31
C ARG A 204 13.35 28.88 -6.49
N VAL A 205 12.35 28.27 -7.12
CA VAL A 205 11.52 28.91 -8.15
C VAL A 205 10.31 29.56 -7.47
N LYS A 206 10.20 30.89 -7.59
CA LYS A 206 9.06 31.64 -7.04
C LYS A 206 7.91 31.62 -8.02
N LEU A 207 6.68 31.50 -7.50
CA LEU A 207 5.47 31.74 -8.25
C LEU A 207 5.40 33.21 -8.71
N THR A 208 4.78 33.46 -9.86
CA THR A 208 4.52 34.85 -10.30
C THR A 208 3.46 35.50 -9.42
N SER A 209 3.35 36.82 -9.46
CA SER A 209 2.35 37.57 -8.69
C SER A 209 0.92 37.14 -9.02
N GLU A 210 0.64 36.85 -10.29
CA GLU A 210 -0.66 36.38 -10.77
C GLU A 210 -0.98 34.98 -10.24
N MET A 211 -0.01 34.06 -10.26
CA MET A 211 -0.18 32.71 -9.71
C MET A 211 -0.47 32.74 -8.20
N ILE A 212 0.20 33.62 -7.45
CA ILE A 212 -0.03 33.78 -6.01
C ILE A 212 -1.46 34.26 -5.74
N ILE A 213 -1.96 35.21 -6.54
CA ILE A 213 -3.35 35.70 -6.43
C ILE A 213 -4.32 34.55 -6.70
N CYS A 214 -4.13 33.81 -7.80
CA CYS A 214 -4.97 32.65 -8.13
C CYS A 214 -4.96 31.60 -7.02
N GLN A 215 -3.77 31.20 -6.55
CA GLN A 215 -3.60 30.26 -5.44
C GLN A 215 -4.36 30.72 -4.19
N SER A 216 -4.20 31.99 -3.79
CA SER A 216 -4.86 32.53 -2.59
C SER A 216 -6.38 32.46 -2.71
N CYS A 217 -6.94 32.85 -3.86
CA CYS A 217 -8.38 32.76 -4.09
C CYS A 217 -8.90 31.31 -4.04
N ILE A 218 -8.17 30.36 -4.62
CA ILE A 218 -8.56 28.94 -4.60
C ILE A 218 -8.53 28.40 -3.17
N LEU A 219 -7.48 28.70 -2.41
CA LEU A 219 -7.37 28.27 -1.00
C LEU A 219 -8.47 28.86 -0.12
N ASP A 220 -8.82 30.14 -0.32
CA ASP A 220 -9.91 30.79 0.40
C ASP A 220 -11.27 30.15 0.08
N LEU A 221 -11.52 29.82 -1.19
CA LEU A 221 -12.73 29.10 -1.62
C LEU A 221 -12.77 27.70 -1.00
N MET A 222 -11.66 26.94 -1.04
CA MET A 222 -11.59 25.62 -0.42
C MET A 222 -11.86 25.69 1.09
N LYS A 223 -11.29 26.67 1.78
CA LYS A 223 -11.50 26.88 3.22
C LYS A 223 -12.97 27.20 3.54
N ALA A 224 -13.60 28.05 2.73
CA ALA A 224 -15.02 28.38 2.88
C ALA A 224 -15.91 27.14 2.64
N SER A 225 -15.65 26.38 1.57
CA SER A 225 -16.40 25.15 1.25
C SER A 225 -16.25 24.07 2.31
N LEU A 226 -15.05 23.87 2.85
CA LEU A 226 -14.81 22.93 3.96
C LEU A 226 -15.55 23.34 5.22
N LYS A 227 -15.52 24.64 5.56
CA LYS A 227 -16.23 25.16 6.72
C LYS A 227 -17.74 24.97 6.57
N GLU A 228 -18.31 25.30 5.43
CA GLU A 228 -19.73 25.12 5.16
C GLU A 228 -20.13 23.62 5.21
N LEU A 229 -19.29 22.74 4.67
CA LEU A 229 -19.51 21.29 4.75
C LEU A 229 -19.54 20.79 6.21
N CYS A 230 -18.62 21.26 7.06
CA CYS A 230 -18.58 20.88 8.47
C CYS A 230 -19.74 21.49 9.28
N ASP A 231 -20.09 22.75 9.03
CA ASP A 231 -21.18 23.45 9.70
C ASP A 231 -22.53 22.78 9.43
N GLN A 232 -22.76 22.29 8.20
CA GLN A 232 -23.98 21.57 7.82
C GLN A 232 -24.01 20.12 8.31
N ASN A 233 -22.86 19.52 8.61
CA ASN A 233 -22.75 18.11 8.99
C ASN A 233 -21.80 17.98 10.20
N PRO A 234 -22.28 18.27 11.43
CA PRO A 234 -21.43 18.26 12.62
C PRO A 234 -20.77 16.91 12.92
N THR A 235 -21.34 15.81 12.42
CA THR A 235 -20.77 14.46 12.51
C THR A 235 -19.47 14.30 11.72
N LEU A 236 -19.25 15.12 10.70
CA LEU A 236 -18.03 15.14 9.89
C LEU A 236 -16.94 16.03 10.51
N ASN A 237 -17.28 16.86 11.51
CA ASN A 237 -16.34 17.76 12.16
C ASN A 237 -15.30 16.95 12.97
N THR A 238 -14.26 16.55 12.27
CA THR A 238 -13.13 15.78 12.75
C THR A 238 -11.86 16.59 12.52
N ASP A 239 -10.81 16.32 13.29
CA ASP A 239 -9.49 16.94 13.10
C ASP A 239 -8.88 16.64 11.72
N ASP A 240 -9.52 15.78 10.92
CA ASP A 240 -9.11 15.36 9.59
C ASP A 240 -9.59 16.26 8.45
N LEU A 241 -10.69 17.01 8.63
CA LEU A 241 -11.25 17.89 7.60
C LEU A 241 -10.71 19.33 7.71
N THR A 242 -9.38 19.48 7.65
CA THR A 242 -8.69 20.78 7.67
C THR A 242 -8.16 21.16 6.30
N LEU A 243 -7.92 22.46 6.08
CA LEU A 243 -7.34 22.96 4.83
C LEU A 243 -5.96 22.33 4.53
N GLU A 244 -5.13 22.14 5.57
CA GLU A 244 -3.80 21.53 5.43
C GLU A 244 -3.89 20.09 4.93
N LYS A 245 -4.80 19.29 5.51
CA LYS A 245 -5.06 17.93 5.06
C LYS A 245 -5.69 17.89 3.68
N ALA A 246 -6.49 18.89 3.32
CA ALA A 246 -7.06 19.04 1.98
C ALA A 246 -6.00 19.26 0.88
N LEU A 247 -4.77 19.64 1.22
CA LEU A 247 -3.68 19.73 0.24
C LEU A 247 -2.95 18.40 0.03
N LEU A 248 -3.16 17.41 0.92
CA LEU A 248 -2.51 16.11 0.82
C LEU A 248 -3.13 15.27 -0.29
N PRO A 249 -2.35 14.46 -1.03
CA PRO A 249 -2.85 13.69 -2.16
C PRO A 249 -3.93 12.66 -1.77
N ASN A 250 -3.87 12.11 -0.56
CA ASN A 250 -4.82 11.11 -0.05
C ASN A 250 -6.14 11.69 0.51
N PHE A 251 -6.35 13.00 0.40
CA PHE A 251 -7.53 13.64 0.99
C PHE A 251 -8.85 13.17 0.38
N ASP A 252 -8.94 12.90 -0.94
CA ASP A 252 -10.19 12.39 -1.54
C ASP A 252 -10.58 11.04 -0.93
N SER A 253 -9.60 10.15 -0.74
CA SER A 253 -9.82 8.85 -0.09
C SER A 253 -10.27 9.00 1.37
N LEU A 254 -9.69 9.97 2.09
CA LEU A 254 -10.08 10.31 3.45
C LEU A 254 -11.52 10.85 3.50
N VAL A 255 -11.87 11.76 2.58
CA VAL A 255 -13.22 12.32 2.49
C VAL A 255 -14.22 11.19 2.21
N SER A 256 -13.97 10.33 1.22
CA SER A 256 -14.81 9.16 0.92
C SER A 256 -14.98 8.25 2.15
N LEU A 257 -13.93 7.99 2.92
CA LEU A 257 -14.03 7.15 4.13
C LEU A 257 -15.08 7.69 5.14
N TYR A 258 -15.15 9.00 5.32
CA TYR A 258 -16.10 9.66 6.23
C TYR A 258 -17.48 9.88 5.60
N VAL A 259 -17.51 10.18 4.30
CA VAL A 259 -18.69 10.64 3.57
C VAL A 259 -19.50 9.46 3.03
N ASP A 260 -18.87 8.38 2.57
CA ASP A 260 -19.56 7.23 1.98
C ASP A 260 -20.58 6.55 2.93
N PRO A 261 -20.27 6.33 4.23
CA PRO A 261 -21.24 5.75 5.17
C PRO A 261 -22.49 6.61 5.37
N LEU A 262 -22.35 7.94 5.20
CA LEU A 262 -23.40 8.92 5.41
C LEU A 262 -23.98 9.47 4.09
N TRP A 263 -23.52 8.98 2.93
CA TRP A 263 -23.78 9.59 1.63
C TRP A 263 -25.26 9.84 1.33
N ASN A 264 -26.10 8.87 1.69
CA ASN A 264 -27.55 8.93 1.48
C ASN A 264 -28.27 9.91 2.42
N GLN A 265 -27.65 10.27 3.54
CA GLN A 265 -28.18 11.21 4.52
C GLN A 265 -27.75 12.64 4.24
N LEU A 266 -26.74 12.84 3.38
CA LEU A 266 -26.23 14.16 3.04
C LEU A 266 -27.19 14.94 2.15
N SER A 267 -27.32 16.23 2.45
CA SER A 267 -28.07 17.17 1.62
C SER A 267 -27.48 17.25 0.20
N SER A 268 -28.27 17.71 -0.77
CA SER A 268 -27.75 17.99 -2.13
C SER A 268 -26.62 19.01 -2.11
N VAL A 269 -26.68 19.99 -1.19
CA VAL A 269 -25.64 21.02 -1.01
C VAL A 269 -24.34 20.39 -0.50
N SER A 270 -24.40 19.54 0.53
CA SER A 270 -23.23 18.85 1.08
C SER A 270 -22.53 17.99 0.00
N ARG A 271 -23.31 17.25 -0.80
CA ARG A 271 -22.77 16.43 -1.90
C ARG A 271 -22.11 17.28 -3.00
N ARG A 272 -22.68 18.44 -3.31
CA ARG A 272 -22.07 19.41 -4.24
C ARG A 272 -20.75 19.96 -3.69
N LEU A 273 -20.72 20.38 -2.42
CA LEU A 273 -19.52 20.90 -1.77
C LEU A 273 -18.34 19.90 -1.81
N VAL A 274 -18.60 18.61 -1.60
CA VAL A 274 -17.56 17.56 -1.75
C VAL A 274 -16.97 17.55 -3.17
N GLY A 275 -17.82 17.64 -4.20
CA GLY A 275 -17.38 17.73 -5.60
C GLY A 275 -16.65 19.03 -5.92
N ASP A 276 -17.10 20.15 -5.34
CA ASP A 276 -16.46 21.47 -5.50
C ASP A 276 -15.05 21.46 -4.89
N ILE A 277 -14.88 20.91 -3.69
CA ILE A 277 -13.56 20.77 -3.04
C ILE A 277 -12.62 19.95 -3.91
N SER A 278 -13.07 18.81 -4.45
CA SER A 278 -12.25 17.99 -5.36
C SER A 278 -11.85 18.75 -6.63
N SER A 279 -12.79 19.52 -7.20
CA SER A 279 -12.54 20.35 -8.39
C SER A 279 -11.56 21.49 -8.12
N LEU A 280 -11.67 22.17 -6.98
CA LEU A 280 -10.77 23.24 -6.56
C LEU A 280 -9.35 22.71 -6.30
N ARG A 281 -9.22 21.53 -5.68
CA ARG A 281 -7.93 20.85 -5.49
C ARG A 281 -7.27 20.54 -6.83
N ARG A 282 -8.02 19.99 -7.79
CA ARG A 282 -7.51 19.75 -9.15
C ARG A 282 -7.04 21.04 -9.82
N LEU A 283 -7.79 22.14 -9.64
CA LEU A 283 -7.41 23.44 -10.19
C LEU A 283 -6.11 23.97 -9.59
N LEU A 284 -5.92 23.78 -8.29
CA LEU A 284 -4.67 24.13 -7.60
C LEU A 284 -3.48 23.33 -8.12
N HIS A 285 -3.64 22.03 -8.39
CA HIS A 285 -2.60 21.22 -9.02
C HIS A 285 -2.30 21.69 -10.45
N LEU A 286 -3.33 21.96 -11.26
CA LEU A 286 -3.17 22.49 -12.62
C LEU A 286 -2.46 23.85 -12.67
N LEU A 287 -2.63 24.70 -11.64
CA LEU A 287 -1.92 25.97 -11.55
C LEU A 287 -0.40 25.79 -11.46
N ILE A 288 0.07 24.69 -10.87
CA ILE A 288 1.49 24.42 -10.63
C ILE A 288 2.09 23.55 -11.75
N GLU A 289 1.38 22.50 -12.17
CA GLU A 289 1.89 21.50 -13.12
C GLU A 289 1.49 21.77 -14.58
N GLY A 290 0.43 22.53 -14.81
CA GLY A 290 -0.16 22.75 -16.13
C GLY A 290 0.32 24.04 -16.81
N ASP A 291 0.07 24.13 -18.12
CA ASP A 291 0.20 25.38 -18.86
C ASP A 291 -1.02 26.31 -18.63
N ALA A 292 -0.84 27.59 -18.94
CA ALA A 292 -1.86 28.61 -18.73
C ALA A 292 -3.14 28.39 -19.58
N VAL A 293 -3.02 27.76 -20.75
CA VAL A 293 -4.14 27.54 -21.67
C VAL A 293 -5.03 26.41 -21.14
N ASN A 294 -4.43 25.32 -20.70
CA ASN A 294 -5.09 24.20 -20.05
C ASN A 294 -5.74 24.64 -18.75
N PHE A 295 -5.06 25.47 -17.95
CA PHE A 295 -5.65 26.04 -16.74
C PHE A 295 -6.90 26.87 -17.05
N LEU A 296 -6.82 27.79 -18.02
CA LEU A 296 -7.97 28.61 -18.44
C LEU A 296 -9.13 27.75 -18.97
N THR A 297 -8.83 26.76 -19.81
CA THR A 297 -9.85 25.86 -20.37
C THR A 297 -10.59 25.09 -19.28
N ASN A 298 -9.88 24.60 -18.25
CA ASN A 298 -10.50 23.92 -17.12
C ASN A 298 -11.32 24.88 -16.25
N MET A 299 -10.85 26.11 -16.02
CA MET A 299 -11.64 27.15 -15.34
C MET A 299 -12.94 27.47 -16.10
N GLU A 300 -12.87 27.67 -17.41
CA GLU A 300 -14.04 27.95 -18.24
C GLU A 300 -15.01 26.78 -18.28
N GLY A 301 -14.50 25.54 -18.33
CA GLY A 301 -15.31 24.32 -18.24
C GLY A 301 -16.07 24.23 -16.93
N LEU A 302 -15.43 24.51 -15.79
CA LEU A 302 -16.10 24.57 -14.48
C LEU A 302 -17.15 25.68 -14.43
N ARG A 303 -16.85 26.85 -15.00
CA ARG A 303 -17.81 27.96 -15.09
C ARG A 303 -19.03 27.60 -15.92
N GLN A 304 -18.86 26.95 -17.07
CA GLN A 304 -19.97 26.51 -17.91
C GLN A 304 -20.83 25.44 -17.21
N ALA A 305 -20.20 24.49 -16.52
CA ALA A 305 -20.92 23.49 -15.74
C ALA A 305 -21.77 24.12 -14.63
N ALA A 306 -21.22 25.11 -13.91
CA ALA A 306 -21.94 25.84 -12.86
C ALA A 306 -23.09 26.70 -13.40
N LEU A 307 -23.01 27.19 -14.64
CA LEU A 307 -24.10 27.93 -15.29
C LEU A 307 -25.23 27.00 -15.80
N ALA A 308 -24.93 25.72 -16.01
CA ALA A 308 -25.88 24.74 -16.52
C ALA A 308 -26.64 23.98 -15.40
N SER A 309 -26.14 24.04 -14.16
CA SER A 309 -26.73 23.43 -12.95
C SER A 309 -27.66 24.37 -12.20
#